data_AF-A0A0K8Q043-F1
#
_entry.id   AF-A0A0K8Q043-F1
#
_cell.length_a   1.000
_cell.length_b   1.000
_cell.length_c   1.000
_cell.angle_alpha   90.00
_cell.angle_beta   90.00
_cell.angle_gamma   90.00
#
_symmetry.space_group_name_H-M   'P 1'
#
loop_
_entity.id
_entity.type
_entity.pdbx_description
1 polymer ?
#
loop_
_entity_poly.entity_id
_entity_poly.type
_entity_poly.pdbx_seq_one_letter_code
_entity_poly.pdbx_strand_id
1 'polypeptide(L)'
;MWTAAISILLAEDRVSAGSTANRRSYRQLVFVRQMAITVRQALAAVDAEGRDIGDATTFAARCLPTPLLQQIAQRVVRIGLRNQERAEAIAGIASDFGVSRRYVEVQIGRARQLYAAATEITAPILHQCLRPTWRNLWSAYVMTSRRTVAMDR
;
A
#
# COMPACT_ATOMS: atom_id res chain seq x y z
N MET A 1 13.20 6.45 8.16
CA MET A 1 12.89 5.13 7.55
C MET A 1 12.74 5.24 6.04
N TRP A 2 12.00 6.23 5.54
CA TRP A 2 11.85 6.56 4.11
C TRP A 2 13.16 6.96 3.41
N THR A 3 14.01 7.72 4.09
CA THR A 3 15.30 8.19 3.58
C THR A 3 16.19 7.07 3.05
N ALA A 4 16.35 5.97 3.79
CA ALA A 4 17.18 4.84 3.35
C ALA A 4 16.64 4.16 2.09
N ALA A 5 15.32 3.97 1.98
CA ALA A 5 14.72 3.37 0.79
C ALA A 5 14.82 4.27 -0.43
N ILE A 6 14.66 5.59 -0.25
CA ILE A 6 14.85 6.59 -1.31
C ILE A 6 16.31 6.60 -1.74
N SER A 7 17.27 6.58 -0.80
CA SER A 7 18.69 6.49 -1.12
C SER A 7 19.04 5.23 -1.91
N ILE A 8 18.38 4.10 -1.66
CA ILE A 8 18.61 2.87 -2.46
C ILE A 8 17.95 2.97 -3.84
N LEU A 9 16.75 3.57 -3.94
CA LEU A 9 16.09 3.82 -5.22
C LEU A 9 16.87 4.80 -6.11
N LEU A 10 17.55 5.77 -5.49
CA LEU A 10 18.36 6.78 -6.16
C LEU A 10 19.82 6.37 -6.34
N ALA A 11 20.27 5.30 -5.68
CA ALA A 11 21.62 4.78 -5.87
C ALA A 11 21.65 3.94 -7.17
N GLU A 12 22.17 4.54 -8.24
CA GLU A 12 22.53 3.83 -9.45
C GLU A 12 23.55 2.70 -9.15
N ASP A 13 23.03 1.48 -9.16
CA ASP A 13 23.70 0.27 -9.64
C ASP A 13 24.90 -0.30 -8.87
N ARG A 14 24.94 -0.24 -7.53
CA ARG A 14 25.97 -0.99 -6.75
C ARG A 14 25.45 -1.59 -5.44
N VAL A 15 24.40 -2.41 -5.49
CA VAL A 15 24.02 -3.23 -4.32
C VAL A 15 24.54 -4.66 -4.49
N SER A 16 25.79 -4.87 -4.06
CA SER A 16 26.43 -6.18 -4.06
C SER A 16 25.68 -7.17 -3.16
N ALA A 17 25.32 -8.32 -3.72
CA ALA A 17 24.52 -9.37 -3.09
C ALA A 17 25.32 -10.07 -1.98
N GLY A 18 24.98 -9.87 -0.70
CA GLY A 18 25.55 -10.69 0.36
C GLY A 18 25.46 -10.18 1.81
N SER A 19 25.39 -8.87 2.07
CA SER A 19 25.44 -8.37 3.47
C SER A 19 24.06 -8.35 4.15
N THR A 20 24.01 -8.45 5.48
CA THR A 20 22.78 -8.30 6.27
C THR A 20 22.14 -6.91 6.12
N ALA A 21 22.95 -5.88 5.84
CA ALA A 21 22.49 -4.56 5.43
C ALA A 21 21.67 -4.63 4.14
N ASN A 22 22.08 -5.46 3.17
CA ASN A 22 21.35 -5.69 1.92
C ASN A 22 19.95 -6.29 2.17
N ARG A 23 19.78 -7.22 3.12
CA ARG A 23 18.45 -7.75 3.48
C ARG A 23 17.51 -6.70 4.08
N ARG A 24 18.03 -5.80 4.92
CA ARG A 24 17.25 -4.69 5.51
C ARG A 24 16.85 -3.69 4.42
N SER A 25 17.80 -3.31 3.58
CA SER A 25 17.61 -2.44 2.41
C SER A 25 16.57 -3.00 1.45
N TYR A 26 16.67 -4.28 1.12
CA TYR A 26 15.70 -4.98 0.27
C TYR A 26 14.29 -4.98 0.88
N ARG A 27 14.15 -5.30 2.19
CA ARG A 27 12.85 -5.23 2.87
C ARG A 27 12.24 -3.82 2.84
N GLN A 28 13.06 -2.79 2.95
CA GLN A 28 12.63 -1.39 2.83
C GLN A 28 12.15 -1.07 1.41
N LEU A 29 12.89 -1.48 0.38
CA LEU A 29 12.47 -1.33 -1.01
C LEU A 29 11.12 -2.01 -1.29
N VAL A 30 10.95 -3.27 -0.85
CA VAL A 30 9.69 -3.99 -1.02
C VAL A 30 8.55 -3.28 -0.28
N PHE A 31 8.82 -2.70 0.89
CA PHE A 31 7.83 -1.88 1.60
C PHE A 31 7.45 -0.63 0.81
N VAL A 32 8.41 0.14 0.28
CA VAL A 32 8.13 1.33 -0.52
C VAL A 32 7.36 1.00 -1.78
N ARG A 33 7.71 -0.09 -2.48
CA ARG A 33 6.96 -0.56 -3.65
C ARG A 33 5.52 -0.87 -3.31
N GLN A 34 5.29 -1.55 -2.18
CA GLN A 34 3.94 -1.84 -1.72
C GLN A 34 3.16 -0.58 -1.34
N MET A 35 3.82 0.38 -0.68
CA MET A 35 3.20 1.66 -0.36
C MET A 35 2.81 2.43 -1.63
N ALA A 36 3.70 2.48 -2.63
CA ALA A 36 3.40 3.11 -3.91
C ALA A 36 2.22 2.43 -4.63
N ILE A 37 2.13 1.10 -4.59
CA ILE A 37 0.98 0.35 -5.13
C ILE A 37 -0.29 0.73 -4.38
N THR A 38 -0.26 0.75 -3.04
CA THR A 38 -1.42 1.12 -2.21
C THR A 38 -1.91 2.53 -2.51
N VAL A 39 -0.99 3.50 -2.54
CA VAL A 39 -1.29 4.90 -2.84
C VAL A 39 -1.91 5.02 -4.23
N ARG A 40 -1.32 4.37 -5.24
CA ARG A 40 -1.85 4.36 -6.61
C ARG A 40 -3.24 3.75 -6.67
N GLN A 41 -3.48 2.64 -5.98
CA GLN A 41 -4.79 2.00 -5.93
C GLN A 41 -5.81 2.91 -5.25
N ALA A 42 -5.47 3.51 -4.12
CA ALA A 42 -6.35 4.45 -3.42
C ALA A 42 -6.72 5.66 -4.29
N LEU A 43 -5.76 6.25 -5.00
CA LEU A 43 -6.02 7.38 -5.91
C LEU A 43 -6.90 6.98 -7.10
N ALA A 44 -6.59 5.87 -7.77
CA ALA A 44 -7.39 5.39 -8.90
C ALA A 44 -8.83 5.10 -8.49
N ALA A 45 -9.01 4.61 -7.28
CA ALA A 45 -10.29 4.21 -6.76
C ALA A 45 -11.10 5.45 -6.30
N VAL A 46 -10.42 6.49 -5.76
CA VAL A 46 -10.98 7.84 -5.56
C VAL A 46 -11.47 8.47 -6.86
N ASP A 47 -10.70 8.34 -7.94
CA ASP A 47 -11.05 8.90 -9.25
C ASP A 47 -12.27 8.20 -9.87
N ALA A 48 -12.40 6.89 -9.67
CA ALA A 48 -13.48 6.08 -10.21
C ALA A 48 -14.84 6.33 -9.50
N GLU A 49 -14.84 6.43 -8.17
CA GLU A 49 -16.08 6.52 -7.37
C GLU A 49 -16.49 7.97 -7.03
N GLY A 50 -15.60 8.94 -7.22
CA GLY A 50 -15.96 10.36 -7.17
C GLY A 50 -16.36 10.85 -5.77
N ARG A 51 -17.64 11.16 -5.55
CA ARG A 51 -18.18 11.65 -4.25
C ARG A 51 -18.86 10.54 -3.43
N ASP A 52 -18.95 9.33 -3.98
CA ASP A 52 -19.75 8.22 -3.42
C ASP A 52 -18.89 7.06 -2.93
N ILE A 53 -17.72 7.39 -2.36
CA ILE A 53 -16.92 6.42 -1.64
C ILE A 53 -17.62 6.20 -0.31
N GLY A 54 -18.66 5.36 -0.30
CA GLY A 54 -19.53 5.14 0.85
C GLY A 54 -18.75 4.87 2.15
N ASP A 55 -18.37 3.61 2.41
CA ASP A 55 -17.49 3.29 3.53
C ASP A 55 -16.01 3.39 3.11
N ALA A 56 -15.45 4.60 3.20
CA ALA A 56 -14.04 4.89 2.94
C ALA A 56 -13.07 3.97 3.70
N THR A 57 -13.46 3.48 4.88
CA THR A 57 -12.62 2.56 5.67
C THR A 57 -12.57 1.16 5.07
N THR A 58 -13.71 0.65 4.58
CA THR A 58 -13.76 -0.61 3.83
C THR A 58 -12.99 -0.49 2.51
N PHE A 59 -13.10 0.66 1.86
CA PHE A 59 -12.42 0.93 0.60
C PHE A 59 -10.89 0.99 0.74
N ALA A 60 -10.40 1.71 1.75
CA ALA A 60 -8.98 1.78 2.07
C ALA A 60 -8.37 0.40 2.29
N ALA A 61 -9.11 -0.53 2.91
CA ALA A 61 -8.63 -1.89 3.12
C ALA A 61 -8.48 -2.68 1.80
N ARG A 62 -9.34 -2.42 0.79
CA ARG A 62 -9.24 -3.05 -0.54
C ARG A 62 -8.06 -2.53 -1.37
N CYS A 63 -7.55 -1.35 -1.04
CA CYS A 63 -6.40 -0.74 -1.72
C CYS A 63 -5.05 -1.35 -1.30
N LEU A 64 -5.02 -2.35 -0.41
CA LEU A 64 -3.77 -3.00 -0.02
C LEU A 64 -3.31 -3.97 -1.12
N PRO A 65 -1.99 -4.19 -1.26
CA PRO A 65 -1.40 -4.75 -2.48
C PRO A 65 -1.58 -6.27 -2.60
N THR A 66 -1.93 -6.97 -1.52
CA THR A 66 -2.14 -8.43 -1.54
C THR A 66 -3.43 -8.81 -0.82
N PRO A 67 -4.13 -9.89 -1.25
CA PRO A 67 -5.37 -10.34 -0.61
C PRO A 67 -5.20 -10.62 0.90
N LEU A 68 -4.06 -11.17 1.31
CA LEU A 68 -3.75 -11.39 2.72
C LEU A 68 -3.73 -10.06 3.49
N LEU A 69 -3.06 -9.03 2.95
CA LEU A 69 -2.97 -7.73 3.61
C LEU A 69 -4.33 -7.03 3.65
N GLN A 70 -5.15 -7.17 2.60
CA GLN A 70 -6.53 -6.68 2.57
C GLN A 70 -7.38 -7.34 3.66
N GLN A 71 -7.30 -8.66 3.82
CA GLN A 71 -8.03 -9.40 4.85
C GLN A 71 -7.58 -9.03 6.27
N ILE A 72 -6.27 -8.89 6.49
CA ILE A 72 -5.74 -8.37 7.75
C ILE A 72 -6.29 -6.96 8.04
N ALA A 73 -6.32 -6.09 7.03
CA ALA A 73 -6.86 -4.74 7.19
C ALA A 73 -8.35 -4.75 7.55
N GLN A 74 -9.16 -5.53 6.81
CA GLN A 74 -10.61 -5.60 6.97
C GLN A 74 -11.04 -6.20 8.31
N ARG A 75 -10.40 -7.30 8.72
CA ARG A 75 -10.84 -8.13 9.86
C ARG A 75 -10.11 -7.83 11.16
N VAL A 76 -8.92 -7.23 11.11
CA VAL A 76 -8.11 -6.95 12.30
C VAL A 76 -7.86 -5.47 12.50
N VAL A 77 -7.35 -4.77 11.48
CA VAL A 77 -6.93 -3.37 11.63
C VAL A 77 -8.11 -2.42 11.76
N ARG A 78 -9.09 -2.52 10.85
CA ARG A 78 -10.25 -1.64 10.79
C ARG A 78 -11.12 -1.72 12.04
N ILE A 79 -11.36 -2.94 12.53
CA ILE A 79 -12.29 -3.22 13.62
C ILE A 79 -11.65 -2.94 14.99
N GLY A 80 -10.31 -2.84 15.06
CA GLY A 80 -9.63 -2.53 16.32
C GLY A 80 -9.76 -3.62 17.39
N LEU A 81 -9.90 -4.89 16.97
CA LEU A 81 -10.11 -6.04 17.85
C LEU A 81 -9.03 -6.13 18.94
N ARG A 82 -9.45 -6.56 20.13
CA ARG A 82 -8.59 -6.76 21.29
C ARG A 82 -8.54 -8.23 21.68
N ASN A 83 -7.43 -8.62 22.34
CA ASN A 83 -7.27 -9.89 23.04
C ASN A 83 -7.77 -11.12 22.25
N GLN A 84 -8.79 -11.81 22.76
CA GLN A 84 -9.27 -13.09 22.26
C GLN A 84 -9.86 -13.00 20.84
N GLU A 85 -10.71 -12.00 20.57
CA GLU A 85 -11.30 -11.78 19.25
C GLU A 85 -10.22 -11.54 18.19
N ARG A 86 -9.16 -10.82 18.56
CA ARG A 86 -8.01 -10.61 17.68
C ARG A 86 -7.28 -11.93 17.39
N ALA A 87 -7.10 -12.78 18.39
CA ALA A 87 -6.44 -14.08 18.22
C ALA A 87 -7.27 -15.00 17.30
N GLU A 88 -8.59 -15.01 17.45
CA GLU A 88 -9.52 -15.78 16.60
C GLU A 88 -9.53 -15.26 15.16
N ALA A 89 -9.58 -13.95 14.96
CA ALA A 89 -9.50 -13.36 13.63
C ALA A 89 -8.17 -13.70 12.94
N ILE A 90 -7.05 -13.64 13.67
CA ILE A 90 -5.72 -14.02 13.15
C ILE A 90 -5.70 -15.52 12.79
N ALA A 91 -6.27 -16.38 13.64
CA ALA A 91 -6.35 -17.80 13.38
C ALA A 91 -7.19 -18.12 12.13
N GLY A 92 -8.32 -17.45 11.97
CA GLY A 92 -9.17 -17.56 10.78
C GLY A 92 -8.41 -17.16 9.51
N ILE A 93 -7.79 -15.98 9.51
CA ILE A 93 -6.98 -15.52 8.36
C ILE A 93 -5.83 -16.50 8.07
N ALA A 94 -5.16 -17.01 9.10
CA ALA A 94 -4.06 -17.96 8.92
C ALA A 94 -4.54 -19.23 8.23
N SER A 95 -5.71 -19.75 8.64
CA SER A 95 -6.37 -20.91 8.02
C SER A 95 -6.77 -20.63 6.58
N ASP A 96 -7.45 -19.51 6.32
CA ASP A 96 -7.97 -19.14 4.99
C ASP A 96 -6.86 -19.05 3.93
N PHE A 97 -5.65 -18.64 4.34
CA PHE A 97 -4.49 -18.45 3.46
C PHE A 97 -3.46 -19.58 3.54
N GLY A 98 -3.68 -20.62 4.35
CA GLY A 98 -2.74 -21.73 4.52
C GLY A 98 -1.37 -21.30 5.07
N VAL A 99 -1.34 -20.28 5.93
CA VAL A 99 -0.09 -19.73 6.52
C VAL A 99 -0.08 -19.89 8.05
N SER A 100 1.08 -19.71 8.68
CA SER A 100 1.16 -19.75 10.14
C SER A 100 0.56 -18.50 10.78
N ARG A 101 -0.01 -18.63 11.99
CA ARG A 101 -0.50 -17.49 12.78
C ARG A 101 0.59 -16.44 12.99
N ARG A 102 1.81 -16.88 13.29
CA ARG A 102 2.99 -16.01 13.45
C ARG A 102 3.28 -15.19 12.19
N TYR A 103 3.10 -15.78 11.01
CA TYR A 103 3.28 -15.05 9.75
C TYR A 103 2.27 -13.91 9.64
N VAL A 104 0.98 -14.17 9.92
CA VAL A 104 -0.08 -13.15 9.92
C VAL A 104 0.25 -12.04 10.92
N GLU A 105 0.65 -12.38 12.15
CA GLU A 105 1.00 -11.42 13.20
C GLU A 105 2.10 -10.43 12.76
N VAL A 106 3.16 -10.95 12.12
CA VAL A 106 4.24 -10.14 11.59
C VAL A 106 3.76 -9.19 10.50
N GLN A 107 2.76 -9.56 9.71
CA GLN A 107 2.19 -8.69 8.68
C GLN A 107 1.24 -7.61 9.21
N ILE A 108 0.72 -7.72 10.44
CA ILE A 108 -0.25 -6.74 10.98
C ILE A 108 0.36 -5.34 11.04
N GLY A 109 1.60 -5.19 11.50
CA GLY A 109 2.26 -3.89 11.56
C GLY A 109 2.39 -3.24 10.18
N ARG A 110 2.68 -4.05 9.16
CA ARG A 110 2.76 -3.61 7.76
C ARG A 110 1.39 -3.23 7.21
N ALA A 111 0.37 -4.07 7.44
CA ALA A 111 -1.00 -3.79 7.02
C ALA A 111 -1.52 -2.49 7.63
N ARG A 112 -1.23 -2.22 8.91
CA ARG A 112 -1.58 -0.94 9.57
C ARG A 112 -1.01 0.28 8.87
N GLN A 113 0.28 0.24 8.50
CA GLN A 113 0.94 1.37 7.83
C GLN A 113 0.36 1.62 6.44
N LEU A 114 0.14 0.56 5.66
CA LEU A 114 -0.46 0.67 4.32
C LEU A 114 -1.91 1.15 4.40
N TYR A 115 -2.66 0.61 5.35
CA TYR A 115 -4.05 1.00 5.59
C TYR A 115 -4.17 2.46 6.00
N ALA A 116 -3.32 2.94 6.91
CA ALA A 116 -3.30 4.35 7.31
C ALA A 116 -3.07 5.29 6.11
N ALA A 117 -2.12 4.96 5.23
CA ALA A 117 -1.88 5.75 4.02
C ALA A 117 -3.08 5.71 3.05
N ALA A 118 -3.71 4.55 2.87
CA ALA A 118 -4.91 4.44 2.05
C ALA A 118 -6.09 5.24 2.62
N THR A 119 -6.29 5.19 3.96
CA THR A 119 -7.34 5.96 4.63
C THR A 119 -7.11 7.45 4.53
N GLU A 120 -5.85 7.91 4.56
CA GLU A 120 -5.52 9.33 4.39
C GLU A 120 -5.97 9.83 3.02
N ILE A 121 -5.64 9.08 1.96
CA ILE A 121 -6.00 9.43 0.57
C ILE A 121 -7.51 9.38 0.33
N THR A 122 -8.17 8.36 0.86
CA THR A 122 -9.61 8.12 0.68
C THR A 122 -10.47 8.92 1.67
N ALA A 123 -9.85 9.65 2.60
CA ALA A 123 -10.58 10.48 3.55
C ALA A 123 -11.29 11.63 2.83
N PRO A 124 -12.57 11.91 3.16
CA PRO A 124 -13.41 12.89 2.47
C PRO A 124 -12.84 14.31 2.46
N ILE A 125 -11.94 14.66 3.39
CA ILE A 125 -11.30 15.98 3.48
C ILE A 125 -10.36 16.23 2.27
N LEU A 126 -9.66 15.21 1.77
CA LEU A 126 -8.80 15.36 0.59
C LEU A 126 -9.58 15.45 -0.73
N HIS A 127 -10.81 14.94 -0.78
CA HIS A 127 -11.69 15.05 -1.95
C HIS A 127 -12.06 16.49 -2.30
N GLN A 128 -12.08 17.40 -1.32
CA GLN A 128 -12.39 18.81 -1.53
C GLN A 128 -11.18 19.61 -2.06
N CYS A 129 -9.95 19.22 -1.72
CA CYS A 129 -8.74 19.99 -2.02
C CYS A 129 -7.93 19.50 -3.23
N LEU A 130 -7.99 18.21 -3.61
CA LEU A 130 -7.07 17.63 -4.61
C LEU A 130 -7.63 17.55 -6.06
N ARG A 131 -8.89 17.92 -6.31
CA ARG A 131 -9.47 17.74 -7.67
C ARG A 131 -8.81 18.55 -8.81
N PRO A 132 -8.36 19.81 -8.65
CA PRO A 132 -7.86 20.57 -9.80
C PRO A 132 -6.39 20.29 -10.15
N THR A 133 -5.56 19.99 -9.15
CA THR A 133 -4.09 20.00 -9.29
C THR A 133 -3.51 18.67 -9.77
N TRP A 134 -4.10 17.54 -9.38
CA TRP A 134 -3.48 16.22 -9.61
C TRP A 134 -3.93 15.54 -10.89
N ARG A 135 -5.12 15.87 -11.43
CA ARG A 135 -5.50 15.48 -12.81
C ARG A 135 -4.51 16.00 -13.85
N ASN A 136 -3.99 17.21 -13.63
CA ASN A 136 -2.99 17.81 -14.52
C ASN A 136 -1.64 17.09 -14.42
N LEU A 137 -1.23 16.67 -13.22
CA LEU A 137 -0.01 15.90 -13.00
C LEU A 137 -0.13 14.44 -13.48
N TRP A 138 -1.30 13.83 -13.37
CA TRP A 138 -1.57 12.48 -13.89
C TRP A 138 -1.62 12.46 -15.42
N SER A 139 -2.28 13.43 -16.06
CA SER A 139 -2.23 13.61 -17.51
C SER A 139 -0.80 13.85 -17.99
N ALA A 140 -0.02 14.66 -17.28
CA ALA A 140 1.40 14.86 -17.59
C ALA A 140 2.20 13.55 -17.49
N TYR A 141 2.03 12.78 -16.42
CA TYR A 141 2.74 11.51 -16.18
C TYR A 141 2.34 10.40 -17.17
N VAL A 142 1.04 10.22 -17.44
CA VAL A 142 0.54 9.24 -18.42
C VAL A 142 0.94 9.60 -19.85
N MET A 143 1.00 10.90 -20.20
CA MET A 143 1.56 11.35 -21.48
C MET A 143 3.08 11.15 -21.57
N THR A 144 3.83 11.33 -20.48
CA THR A 144 5.29 11.07 -20.50
C THR A 144 5.57 9.58 -20.67
N SER A 145 4.79 8.72 -20.01
CA SER A 145 4.98 7.26 -20.07
C SER A 145 4.57 6.64 -21.42
N ARG A 146 3.68 7.27 -22.20
CA ARG A 146 3.38 6.83 -23.59
C ARG A 146 4.42 7.30 -24.62
N ARG A 147 5.19 8.35 -24.36
CA ARG A 147 6.25 8.80 -25.29
C ARG A 147 7.51 7.94 -25.25
N THR A 148 7.82 7.30 -24.13
CA THR A 148 8.99 6.42 -24.02
C THR A 148 8.83 5.07 -24.72
N VAL A 149 7.63 4.69 -25.16
CA VAL A 149 7.40 3.46 -25.95
C VAL A 149 7.37 3.73 -27.46
N ALA A 150 7.40 5.00 -27.89
CA ALA A 150 7.34 5.40 -29.31
C ALA A 150 8.69 5.82 -29.92
N MET A 151 9.79 5.76 -29.15
CA MET A 151 11.14 6.13 -29.62
C MET A 151 12.14 4.96 -29.57
N ASP A 152 11.63 3.72 -29.67
CA ASP A 152 12.48 2.52 -29.79
C ASP A 152 11.89 1.55 -30.83
N ARG A 153 11.67 2.06 -32.04
CA ARG A 153 11.47 1.29 -33.27
C ARG A 153 12.12 1.98 -34.44
#